data_AF-A0A126NV06-F1
#
_entry.id   AF-A0A126NV06-F1
#
_cell.length_a   1.000
_cell.length_b   1.000
_cell.length_c   1.000
_cell.angle_alpha   90.00
_cell.angle_beta   90.00
_cell.angle_gamma   90.00
#
_symmetry.space_group_name_H-M   'P 1'
#
loop_
_entity.id
_entity.type
_entity.pdbx_description
1 polymer ?
#
loop_
_entity_poly.entity_id
_entity_poly.type
_entity_poly.pdbx_seq_one_letter_code
_entity_poly.pdbx_strand_id
1 'polypeptide(L)'
;MLAIVIGVCFYFFKNSQNNSKKILFIVFGVIFLGFGFCTYFIYQYQYAHWTSAYDGRGVVTIGKTMLPDAERYAREHPEMGTQMLIQVYAGQIEQIWYKSEIIFRHLLMLLTFFASVISLSLAILLVTFAGIRDEQTRID
;
A
#
# COMPACT_ATOMS: atom_id res chain seq x y z
N MET A 1 -16.41 5.42 -1.87
CA MET A 1 -15.34 5.22 -2.88
C MET A 1 -15.87 4.67 -4.20
N LEU A 2 -16.62 3.57 -4.23
CA LEU A 2 -17.21 3.02 -5.46
C LEU A 2 -18.05 4.02 -6.27
N ALA A 3 -18.84 4.88 -5.61
CA ALA A 3 -19.67 5.88 -6.29
C ALA A 3 -18.85 6.94 -7.07
N ILE A 4 -17.67 7.31 -6.59
CA ILE A 4 -16.79 8.27 -7.28
C ILE A 4 -16.17 7.61 -8.50
N VAL A 5 -15.76 6.34 -8.37
CA VAL A 5 -15.26 5.54 -9.49
C VAL A 5 -16.34 5.40 -10.57
N ILE A 6 -17.58 5.10 -10.19
CA ILE A 6 -18.72 4.98 -11.09
C ILE A 6 -19.07 6.32 -11.75
N GLY A 7 -19.05 7.42 -10.99
CA GLY A 7 -19.32 8.77 -11.51
C GLY A 7 -18.28 9.24 -12.53
N VAL A 8 -17.00 8.94 -12.28
CA VAL A 8 -15.91 9.20 -13.23
C VAL A 8 -16.06 8.31 -14.47
N CYS A 9 -16.40 7.03 -14.30
CA CYS A 9 -16.70 6.13 -15.43
C CYS A 9 -17.82 6.68 -16.32
N PHE A 10 -18.91 7.20 -15.74
CA PHE A 10 -20.04 7.78 -16.50
C PHE A 10 -19.68 9.10 -17.21
N TYR A 11 -18.87 9.96 -16.58
CA TYR A 11 -18.44 11.22 -17.18
C TYR A 11 -17.57 10.97 -18.44
N PHE A 12 -16.73 9.94 -18.41
CA PHE A 12 -15.88 9.58 -19.55
C PHE A 12 -16.61 8.78 -20.64
N PHE A 13 -17.67 8.04 -20.29
CA PHE A 13 -18.54 7.32 -21.25
C PHE A 13 -19.13 8.24 -22.33
N LYS A 14 -19.39 9.50 -22.00
CA LYS A 14 -20.07 10.44 -22.89
C LYS A 14 -19.15 11.13 -23.92
N ASN A 15 -17.82 11.10 -23.76
CA ASN A 15 -16.96 12.12 -24.38
C ASN A 15 -15.79 11.66 -25.27
N SER A 16 -15.84 10.53 -25.99
CA SER A 16 -15.08 10.52 -27.26
C SER A 16 -15.27 9.36 -28.21
N GLN A 17 -15.30 9.73 -29.50
CA GLN A 17 -15.35 8.88 -30.68
C GLN A 17 -13.99 8.74 -31.40
N ASN A 18 -12.90 9.38 -30.90
CA ASN A 18 -11.63 9.46 -31.64
C ASN A 18 -10.62 8.35 -31.26
N ASN A 19 -9.97 7.73 -32.25
CA ASN A 19 -8.99 6.63 -32.11
C ASN A 19 -7.72 7.05 -31.36
N SER A 20 -7.32 8.33 -31.44
CA SER A 20 -6.17 8.85 -30.68
C SER A 20 -6.37 8.75 -29.16
N LYS A 21 -7.63 8.74 -28.68
CA LYS A 21 -7.90 8.59 -27.24
C LYS A 21 -7.75 7.15 -26.76
N LYS A 22 -7.88 6.14 -27.64
CA LYS A 22 -7.67 4.72 -27.27
C LYS A 22 -6.22 4.48 -26.85
N ILE A 23 -5.25 4.92 -27.68
CA ILE A 23 -3.82 4.81 -27.39
C ILE A 23 -3.48 5.53 -26.08
N LEU A 24 -4.06 6.73 -25.87
CA LEU A 24 -3.85 7.49 -24.65
C LEU A 24 -4.34 6.73 -23.40
N PHE A 25 -5.51 6.07 -23.43
CA PHE A 25 -5.98 5.25 -22.31
C PHE A 25 -5.08 4.05 -22.03
N ILE A 26 -4.56 3.39 -23.07
CA ILE A 26 -3.62 2.28 -22.92
C ILE A 26 -2.31 2.78 -22.28
N VAL A 27 -1.76 3.89 -22.77
CA VAL A 27 -0.54 4.49 -22.21
C VAL A 27 -0.72 4.84 -20.74
N PHE A 28 -1.82 5.52 -20.38
CA PHE A 28 -2.11 5.81 -18.97
C PHE A 28 -2.29 4.53 -18.15
N GLY A 29 -2.99 3.53 -18.69
CA GLY A 29 -3.16 2.23 -18.05
C GLY A 29 -1.82 1.57 -17.70
N VAL A 30 -0.86 1.58 -18.64
CA VAL A 30 0.50 1.05 -18.41
C VAL A 30 1.26 1.86 -17.35
N ILE A 31 1.13 3.19 -17.36
CA ILE A 31 1.77 4.06 -16.36
C ILE A 31 1.22 3.75 -14.96
N PHE A 32 -0.10 3.70 -14.79
CA PHE A 32 -0.73 3.34 -13.52
C PHE A 32 -0.36 1.91 -13.10
N LEU A 33 -0.28 0.96 -14.03
CA LEU A 33 0.15 -0.39 -13.73
C LEU A 33 1.58 -0.42 -13.17
N GLY A 34 2.52 0.25 -13.84
CA GLY A 34 3.91 0.37 -13.38
C GLY A 34 4.04 1.05 -12.01
N PHE A 35 3.30 2.15 -11.80
CA PHE A 35 3.27 2.85 -10.52
C PHE A 35 2.66 1.99 -9.40
N GLY A 36 1.57 1.27 -9.70
CA GLY A 36 0.91 0.36 -8.77
C GLY A 36 1.83 -0.77 -8.33
N PHE A 37 2.57 -1.40 -9.25
CA PHE A 37 3.58 -2.40 -8.89
C PHE A 37 4.72 -1.82 -8.06
N CYS A 38 5.25 -0.66 -8.44
CA CYS A 38 6.33 0.00 -7.69
C CYS A 38 5.91 0.27 -6.23
N THR A 39 4.73 0.88 -6.04
CA THR A 39 4.19 1.16 -4.70
C THR A 39 3.85 -0.11 -3.92
N TYR A 40 3.40 -1.17 -4.59
CA TYR A 40 3.18 -2.48 -3.95
C TYR A 40 4.49 -3.09 -3.42
N PHE A 41 5.57 -3.08 -4.20
CA PHE A 41 6.87 -3.58 -3.72
C PHE A 41 7.43 -2.73 -2.59
N ILE A 42 7.25 -1.41 -2.65
CA ILE A 42 7.60 -0.51 -1.54
C ILE A 42 6.79 -0.85 -0.28
N TYR A 43 5.50 -1.16 -0.41
CA TYR A 43 4.68 -1.65 0.71
C TYR A 43 5.19 -2.99 1.26
N GLN A 44 5.50 -3.97 0.41
CA GLN A 44 6.03 -5.27 0.83
C GLN A 44 7.36 -5.13 1.58
N TYR A 45 8.25 -4.27 1.09
CA TYR A 45 9.52 -3.95 1.76
C TYR A 45 9.28 -3.33 3.14
N GLN A 46 8.40 -2.33 3.24
CA GLN A 46 8.06 -1.72 4.53
C GLN A 46 7.43 -2.74 5.48
N TYR A 47 6.51 -3.58 4.99
CA TYR A 47 5.86 -4.60 5.80
C TYR A 47 6.89 -5.58 6.38
N ALA A 48 7.84 -6.06 5.56
CA ALA A 48 8.88 -6.98 6.01
C ALA A 48 9.85 -6.36 7.03
N HIS A 49 10.17 -5.07 6.91
CA HIS A 49 11.18 -4.42 7.76
C HIS A 49 10.63 -3.62 8.94
N TRP A 50 9.37 -3.18 8.88
CA TRP A 50 8.74 -2.35 9.91
C TRP A 50 7.69 -3.10 10.71
N THR A 51 7.55 -4.40 10.49
CA THR A 51 6.64 -5.21 11.27
C THR A 51 7.31 -6.44 11.86
N SER A 52 6.77 -6.91 12.99
CA SER A 52 7.21 -8.13 13.65
C SER A 52 6.00 -8.90 14.12
N ALA A 53 6.09 -10.23 14.13
CA ALA A 53 5.06 -11.07 14.71
C ALA A 53 5.02 -10.88 16.24
N TYR A 54 3.81 -10.88 16.80
CA TYR A 54 3.58 -10.91 18.23
C TYR A 54 2.76 -12.15 18.59
N ASP A 55 3.44 -13.17 19.12
CA ASP A 55 2.85 -14.33 19.82
C ASP A 55 1.60 -14.95 19.16
N GLY A 56 1.59 -15.09 17.83
CA GLY A 56 0.44 -15.61 17.07
C GLY A 56 -0.82 -14.72 17.08
N ARG A 57 -0.80 -13.57 17.74
CA ARG A 57 -1.91 -12.59 17.81
C ARG A 57 -1.92 -11.61 16.64
N GLY A 58 -0.95 -11.71 15.75
CA GLY A 58 -0.84 -10.89 14.55
C GLY A 58 0.49 -10.16 14.45
N VAL A 59 0.51 -9.18 13.55
CA VAL A 59 1.71 -8.45 13.17
C VAL A 59 1.62 -7.03 13.74
N VAL A 60 2.67 -6.61 14.45
CA VAL A 60 2.76 -5.28 15.07
C VAL A 60 3.78 -4.42 14.33
N THR A 61 3.53 -3.11 14.28
CA THR A 61 4.48 -2.16 13.68
C THR A 61 5.58 -1.81 14.70
N ILE A 62 6.85 -1.89 14.30
CA ILE A 62 8.01 -1.60 15.15
C ILE A 62 8.68 -0.28 14.75
N GLY A 63 9.33 0.39 15.71
CA GLY A 63 10.15 1.58 15.47
C GLY A 63 11.63 1.26 15.19
N LYS A 64 12.43 2.29 14.89
CA LYS A 64 13.90 2.25 14.84
C LYS A 64 14.47 2.59 16.19
N THR A 65 13.92 3.64 16.80
CA THR A 65 14.52 4.28 17.97
C THR A 65 13.80 3.78 19.21
N MET A 66 14.55 3.04 20.03
CA MET A 66 14.05 2.55 21.30
C MET A 66 14.00 3.67 22.34
N LEU A 67 13.08 3.56 23.28
CA LEU A 67 13.06 4.38 24.49
C LEU A 67 14.24 3.97 25.41
N PRO A 68 14.75 4.87 26.27
CA PRO A 68 15.94 4.60 27.09
C PRO A 68 15.87 3.32 27.93
N ASP A 69 14.71 3.05 28.54
CA ASP A 69 14.49 1.87 29.38
C ASP A 69 14.55 0.58 28.56
N ALA A 70 13.92 0.57 27.38
CA ALA A 70 13.93 -0.57 26.47
C ALA A 70 15.31 -0.78 25.84
N GLU A 71 16.02 0.30 25.51
CA GLU A 71 17.39 0.23 25.00
C GLU A 71 18.33 -0.36 26.05
N ARG A 72 18.19 0.04 27.32
CA ARG A 72 18.95 -0.53 28.42
C ARG A 72 18.65 -2.03 28.57
N TYR A 73 17.37 -2.42 28.58
CA TYR A 73 16.98 -3.82 28.68
C TYR A 73 17.54 -4.67 27.53
N ALA A 74 17.48 -4.15 26.29
CA ALA A 74 18.03 -4.81 25.11
C ALA A 74 19.57 -4.94 25.15
N ARG A 75 20.28 -3.97 25.76
CA ARG A 75 21.73 -4.06 25.99
C ARG A 75 22.10 -5.11 27.04
N GLU A 76 21.27 -5.29 28.05
CA GLU A 76 21.48 -6.30 29.10
C GLU A 76 21.20 -7.74 28.60
N HIS A 77 20.41 -7.90 27.52
CA HIS A 77 20.02 -9.18 26.94
C HIS A 77 20.20 -9.19 25.40
N PRO A 78 21.44 -9.13 24.88
CA PRO A 78 21.71 -9.00 23.45
C PRO A 78 21.24 -10.20 22.61
N GLU A 79 21.03 -11.36 23.23
CA GLU A 79 20.49 -12.56 22.59
C GLU A 79 18.97 -12.48 22.33
N MET A 80 18.25 -11.51 22.92
CA MET A 80 16.83 -11.36 22.68
C MET A 80 16.54 -10.72 21.32
N GLY A 81 15.83 -11.47 20.47
CA GLY A 81 15.25 -10.93 19.24
C GLY A 81 14.09 -9.96 19.51
N THR A 82 13.74 -9.15 18.52
CA THR A 82 12.65 -8.16 18.59
C THR A 82 11.31 -8.76 19.03
N GLN A 83 10.99 -9.98 18.60
CA GLN A 83 9.77 -10.68 19.00
C GLN A 83 9.73 -10.95 20.51
N MET A 84 10.85 -11.38 21.09
CA MET A 84 10.96 -11.67 22.53
C MET A 84 10.91 -10.37 23.33
N LEU A 85 11.52 -9.30 22.82
CA LEU A 85 11.41 -7.96 23.41
C LEU A 85 9.94 -7.49 23.44
N ILE A 86 9.18 -7.67 22.35
CA ILE A 86 7.74 -7.32 22.32
C ILE A 86 6.95 -8.15 23.34
N GLN A 87 7.30 -9.42 23.53
CA GLN A 87 6.68 -10.30 24.54
C GLN A 87 6.93 -9.83 25.97
N VAL A 88 8.16 -9.39 26.29
CA VAL A 88 8.50 -8.87 27.63
C VAL A 88 7.64 -7.67 28.01
N TYR A 89 7.33 -6.80 27.05
CA TYR A 89 6.45 -5.64 27.25
C TYR A 89 4.97 -5.96 27.02
N ALA A 90 4.57 -7.23 27.02
CA ALA A 90 3.19 -7.70 26.83
C ALA A 90 2.49 -7.11 25.59
N GLY A 91 3.24 -6.86 24.51
CA GLY A 91 2.74 -6.27 23.27
C GLY A 91 2.57 -4.74 23.30
N GLN A 92 2.94 -4.07 24.40
CA GLN A 92 2.91 -2.61 24.50
C GLN A 92 4.11 -1.98 23.79
N ILE A 93 4.11 -2.02 22.46
CA ILE A 93 5.18 -1.51 21.60
C ILE A 93 5.52 -0.03 21.84
N GLU A 94 4.58 0.73 22.37
CA GLU A 94 4.74 2.16 22.72
C GLU A 94 5.68 2.39 23.92
N GLN A 95 5.94 1.34 24.71
CA GLN A 95 6.94 1.34 25.79
C GLN A 95 8.33 0.96 25.29
N ILE A 96 8.42 0.37 24.10
CA ILE A 96 9.70 -0.04 23.50
C ILE A 96 10.22 1.05 22.55
N TRP A 97 9.35 1.58 21.68
CA TRP A 97 9.70 2.59 20.69
C TRP A 97 8.86 3.85 20.85
N TYR A 98 9.37 4.96 20.32
CA TYR A 98 8.62 6.21 20.29
C TYR A 98 7.31 6.05 19.50
N LYS A 99 6.18 6.38 20.16
CA LYS A 99 4.84 6.35 19.59
C LYS A 99 4.73 7.11 18.26
N SER A 100 5.38 8.27 18.17
CA SER A 100 5.40 9.09 16.94
C SER A 100 5.99 8.33 15.75
N GLU A 101 7.03 7.52 15.98
CA GLU A 101 7.66 6.73 14.92
C GLU A 101 6.78 5.56 14.49
N ILE A 102 6.17 4.85 15.45
CA ILE A 102 5.21 3.77 15.17
C ILE A 102 4.07 4.30 14.30
N ILE A 103 3.45 5.42 14.70
CA ILE A 103 2.36 6.04 13.96
C ILE A 103 2.81 6.45 12.56
N PHE A 104 3.97 7.10 12.44
CA PHE A 104 4.49 7.54 11.14
C PHE A 104 4.69 6.37 10.17
N ARG A 105 5.34 5.29 10.62
CA ARG A 105 5.56 4.08 9.82
C ARG A 105 4.26 3.42 9.43
N HIS A 106 3.32 3.33 10.38
CA HIS A 106 2.00 2.75 10.12
C HIS A 106 1.23 3.54 9.06
N LEU A 107 1.22 4.88 9.17
CA LEU A 107 0.59 5.76 8.19
C LEU A 107 1.24 5.64 6.81
N LEU A 108 2.57 5.52 6.74
CA LEU A 108 3.29 5.39 5.47
C LEU A 108 3.03 4.03 4.80
N MET A 109 2.92 2.95 5.59
CA MET A 109 2.47 1.64 5.09
C MET A 109 1.04 1.70 4.56
N LEU A 110 0.11 2.34 5.28
CA LEU A 110 -1.26 2.56 4.81
C LEU A 110 -1.29 3.36 3.51
N LEU A 111 -0.52 4.45 3.44
CA LEU A 111 -0.47 5.32 2.26
C LEU A 111 0.02 4.54 1.03
N THR A 112 1.10 3.76 1.18
CA THR A 112 1.67 2.98 0.08
C THR A 112 0.77 1.82 -0.33
N PHE A 113 0.11 1.17 0.63
CA PHE A 113 -0.94 0.18 0.35
C PHE A 113 -2.07 0.77 -0.48
N PHE A 114 -2.69 1.87 -0.03
CA PHE A 114 -3.79 2.50 -0.76
C PHE A 114 -3.36 3.04 -2.12
N ALA A 115 -2.16 3.62 -2.22
CA ALA A 115 -1.61 4.07 -3.50
C ALA A 115 -1.51 2.91 -4.49
N SER A 116 -1.01 1.75 -4.05
CA SER A 116 -0.91 0.56 -4.90
C SER A 116 -2.27 0.06 -5.37
N VAL A 117 -3.24 -0.07 -4.46
CA VAL A 117 -4.58 -0.57 -4.76
C VAL A 117 -5.33 0.36 -5.71
N ILE A 118 -5.29 1.68 -5.45
CA ILE A 118 -5.95 2.68 -6.30
C ILE A 118 -5.33 2.67 -7.69
N SER A 119 -4.00 2.64 -7.77
CA SER A 119 -3.29 2.68 -9.05
C SER A 119 -3.55 1.43 -9.90
N LEU A 120 -3.49 0.23 -9.31
CA LEU A 120 -3.82 -1.01 -10.00
C LEU A 120 -5.30 -1.06 -10.43
N SER A 121 -6.22 -0.57 -9.59
CA SER A 121 -7.64 -0.47 -9.94
C SER A 121 -7.88 0.46 -11.13
N LEU A 122 -7.21 1.61 -11.16
CA LEU A 122 -7.27 2.55 -12.28
C LEU A 122 -6.68 1.94 -13.56
N ALA A 123 -5.56 1.22 -13.46
CA ALA A 123 -4.97 0.53 -14.61
C ALA A 123 -5.94 -0.47 -15.24
N ILE A 124 -6.58 -1.31 -14.42
CA ILE A 124 -7.57 -2.29 -14.88
C ILE A 124 -8.75 -1.59 -15.57
N LEU A 125 -9.29 -0.54 -14.95
CA LEU A 125 -10.40 0.23 -15.53
C LEU A 125 -10.01 0.78 -16.90
N LEU A 126 -8.87 1.46 -17.01
CA LEU A 126 -8.43 2.10 -18.25
C LEU A 126 -8.23 1.10 -19.40
N VAL A 127 -7.63 -0.06 -19.11
CA VAL A 127 -7.44 -1.12 -20.11
C VAL A 127 -8.78 -1.75 -20.51
N THR A 128 -9.66 -2.02 -19.53
CA THR A 128 -11.00 -2.58 -19.81
C THR A 128 -11.82 -1.64 -20.68
N PHE A 129 -11.76 -0.33 -20.42
CA PHE A 129 -12.41 0.69 -21.26
C PHE A 129 -11.87 0.72 -22.69
N ALA A 130 -10.56 0.55 -22.88
CA ALA A 130 -9.97 0.46 -24.20
C ALA A 130 -10.47 -0.78 -24.96
N GLY A 131 -10.59 -1.93 -24.26
CA GLY A 131 -11.03 -3.21 -24.83
C GLY A 131 -12.52 -3.24 -25.22
N ILE A 132 -13.43 -2.87 -24.31
CA ILE A 132 -14.89 -2.86 -24.58
C ILE A 132 -15.22 -1.97 -25.79
N ARG A 133 -14.52 -0.85 -25.91
CA ARG A 133 -14.73 0.08 -27.02
C ARG A 133 -14.25 -0.46 -28.37
N ASP A 134 -13.36 -1.45 -28.39
CA ASP A 134 -12.90 -2.07 -29.63
C ASP A 134 -13.92 -3.06 -30.19
N GLU A 135 -14.57 -3.81 -29.29
CA GLU A 135 -15.62 -4.77 -29.64
C GLU A 135 -16.86 -4.08 -30.21
N GLN A 136 -17.25 -2.92 -29.66
CA GLN A 136 -18.40 -2.16 -30.14
C GLN A 136 -18.16 -1.54 -31.53
N THR A 137 -16.94 -1.08 -31.84
CA THR A 137 -16.60 -0.59 -33.19
C THR A 137 -16.54 -1.67 -34.27
N ARG A 138 -16.61 -2.96 -33.90
CA ARG A 138 -16.56 -4.09 -34.84
C ARG A 138 -17.95 -4.59 -35.25
N ILE A 139 -18.99 -4.17 -34.53
CA ILE A 139 -20.38 -4.59 -34.70
C ILE A 139 -21.19 -3.53 -35.49
N ASP A 140 -20.71 -2.28 -35.54
CA ASP A 140 -21.22 -1.18 -36.39
C ASP A 140 -20.52 -1.14 -37.76
#